data_AF-A0A9P1HHQ2-F1
#
_entry.id   AF-A0A9P1HHQ2-F1
#
_cell.length_a   1.000
_cell.length_b   1.000
_cell.length_c   1.000
_cell.angle_alpha   90.00
_cell.angle_beta   90.00
_cell.angle_gamma   90.00
#
_symmetry.space_group_name_H-M   'P 1'
#
loop_
_entity.id
_entity.type
_entity.pdbx_description
1 polymer ?
#
loop_
_entity_poly.entity_id
_entity_poly.type
_entity_poly.pdbx_seq_one_letter_code
_entity_poly.pdbx_strand_id
1 'polypeptide(L)'
;MPPPNRLWLTVALALLASITLVYSQTTPLFPISCELNILIVLDRSDSVKGGFNTSRKFVTDVSEELQIGPNKHEVAMIVYSGLSYRREIFKWNFAKSNQEFVRITNNLRAIGGTTNTKKALEVALDLMEERNKTIPTVVMVVTDGRSADDPKLPGQKLQREPNTWVFAAATGDPKKVDTRELMDITGNINHIVMHSGRLLATDIAKRILRAAQEKCRTTTTTTTTTTTTTTTTTTTTNPITGCEMDLVLVLDFSTTTDPIYKFYKGLASRLVSALKIGPHHTQVAAVTFATVGRTRTRFNLKQHKDQKSVLKAIDDLESRGGTTAIGAGIAEGIKQTEDKEGARPGVATKVMVVFTDGWNNKGIDPVEAAHKAVNAGFELYSVSYTGRPPKSVQTNNETLAGIAQDHVHAFTDKNYEQLIERIRRRNLKCM
;
A
#
# COMPACT_ATOMS: atom_id res chain seq x y z
N MET A 1 25.98 18.17 50.37
CA MET A 1 25.13 18.39 49.19
C MET A 1 24.55 17.05 48.77
N PRO A 2 23.22 16.85 48.78
CA PRO A 2 22.63 15.60 48.29
C PRO A 2 22.75 15.54 46.76
N PRO A 3 22.87 14.34 46.16
CA PRO A 3 23.05 14.19 44.71
C PRO A 3 21.77 14.56 43.96
N PRO A 4 21.86 15.01 42.69
CA PRO A 4 20.70 15.39 41.90
C PRO A 4 19.82 14.16 41.62
N ASN A 5 18.53 14.31 41.87
CA ASN A 5 17.50 13.27 41.75
C ASN A 5 17.46 12.69 40.32
N ARG A 6 17.93 11.45 40.15
CA ARG A 6 17.86 10.64 38.92
C ARG A 6 16.45 10.49 38.33
N LEU A 7 15.43 10.78 39.14
CA LEU A 7 14.02 10.72 38.74
C LEU A 7 13.66 11.78 37.68
N TRP A 8 14.27 12.97 37.72
CA TRP A 8 13.97 14.04 36.76
C TRP A 8 14.54 13.78 35.37
N LEU A 9 15.74 13.18 35.31
CA LEU A 9 16.40 12.83 34.05
C LEU A 9 15.63 11.73 33.31
N THR A 10 15.11 10.74 34.04
CA THR A 10 14.35 9.61 33.47
C THR A 10 12.98 10.03 32.96
N VAL A 11 12.30 10.94 33.67
CA VAL A 11 11.01 11.50 33.23
C VAL A 11 11.17 12.38 31.98
N ALA A 12 12.23 13.19 31.90
CA ALA A 12 12.50 14.02 30.72
C ALA A 12 12.83 13.17 29.48
N LEU A 13 13.64 12.11 29.63
CA LEU A 13 13.95 11.15 28.56
C LEU A 13 12.71 10.38 28.10
N ALA A 14 11.83 9.99 29.03
CA ALA A 14 10.58 9.31 28.70
C ALA A 14 9.62 10.24 27.93
N LEU A 15 9.52 11.53 28.31
CA LEU A 15 8.72 12.52 27.58
C LEU A 15 9.27 12.80 26.17
N LEU A 16 10.58 12.96 26.01
CA LEU A 16 11.22 13.12 24.70
C LEU A 16 11.04 11.87 23.80
N ALA A 17 11.15 10.67 24.38
CA ALA A 17 10.88 9.42 23.68
C ALA A 17 9.40 9.27 23.32
N SER A 18 8.48 9.75 24.17
CA SER A 18 7.04 9.75 23.92
C SER A 18 6.66 10.72 22.80
N ILE A 19 7.24 11.91 22.79
CA ILE A 19 7.01 12.94 21.76
C ILE A 19 7.54 12.46 20.40
N THR A 20 8.70 11.80 20.36
CA THR A 20 9.24 11.20 19.13
C THR A 20 8.44 9.97 18.67
N LEU A 21 7.92 9.13 19.59
CA LEU A 21 7.04 8.01 19.24
C LEU A 21 5.68 8.46 18.68
N VAL A 22 5.10 9.53 19.24
CA VAL A 22 3.80 10.09 18.79
C VAL A 22 3.93 10.72 17.41
N TYR A 23 5.07 11.35 17.07
CA TYR A 23 5.33 11.86 15.72
C TYR A 23 5.48 10.76 14.65
N SER A 24 5.78 9.52 15.07
CA SER A 24 6.00 8.39 14.16
C SER A 24 4.71 7.69 13.69
N GLN A 25 3.53 8.08 14.17
CA GLN A 25 2.30 7.30 13.91
C GLN A 25 1.35 7.82 12.83
N THR A 26 1.60 8.97 12.19
CA THR A 26 0.81 9.40 11.02
C THR A 26 1.59 10.31 10.07
N THR A 27 2.81 9.95 9.67
CA THR A 27 3.47 10.72 8.60
C THR A 27 2.74 10.42 7.28
N PRO A 28 2.10 11.41 6.64
CA PRO A 28 1.48 11.21 5.33
C PRO A 28 2.56 10.78 4.32
N LEU A 29 2.15 10.07 3.27
CA LEU A 29 3.01 9.61 2.16
C LEU A 29 3.83 10.76 1.54
N PHE A 30 3.35 12.00 1.71
CA PHE A 30 3.89 13.24 1.17
C PHE A 30 3.55 14.43 2.10
N PRO A 31 4.40 15.47 2.25
CA PRO A 31 4.09 16.65 3.06
C PRO A 31 2.97 17.47 2.44
N ILE A 32 2.04 17.97 3.25
CA ILE A 32 0.94 18.80 2.78
C ILE A 32 1.50 20.14 2.26
N SER A 33 1.36 20.43 0.96
CA SER A 33 1.90 21.63 0.31
C SER A 33 1.01 22.12 -0.83
N CYS A 34 0.81 23.44 -0.90
CA CYS A 34 0.04 24.06 -1.99
C CYS A 34 0.83 24.14 -3.30
N GLU A 35 2.16 24.02 -3.22
CA GLU A 35 3.06 24.07 -4.37
C GLU A 35 3.96 22.83 -4.40
N LEU A 36 4.25 22.34 -5.60
CA LEU A 36 5.05 21.13 -5.82
C LEU A 36 5.98 21.35 -7.01
N ASN A 37 7.22 20.89 -6.88
CA ASN A 37 8.10 20.64 -8.01
C ASN A 37 7.83 19.23 -8.52
N ILE A 38 7.56 19.05 -9.80
CA ILE A 38 7.28 17.73 -10.40
C ILE A 38 8.26 17.51 -11.56
N LEU A 39 9.21 16.60 -11.37
CA LEU A 39 10.14 16.17 -12.40
C LEU A 39 9.67 14.85 -13.01
N ILE A 40 9.42 14.84 -14.32
CA ILE A 40 8.98 13.65 -15.04
C ILE A 40 10.14 13.13 -15.87
N VAL A 41 10.55 11.88 -15.65
CA VAL A 41 11.56 11.18 -16.45
C VAL A 41 10.85 10.18 -17.33
N LEU A 42 10.61 10.55 -18.59
CA LEU A 42 9.78 9.82 -19.54
C LEU A 42 10.65 9.02 -20.52
N ASP A 43 10.49 7.70 -20.47
CA ASP A 43 11.07 6.77 -21.44
C ASP A 43 10.37 6.92 -22.80
N ARG A 44 11.17 7.18 -23.83
CA ARG A 44 10.74 7.35 -25.23
C ARG A 44 11.09 6.16 -26.11
N SER A 45 11.67 5.10 -25.53
CA SER A 45 11.92 3.86 -26.25
C SER A 45 10.61 3.26 -26.77
N ASP A 46 10.68 2.65 -27.94
CA ASP A 46 9.56 1.90 -28.54
C ASP A 46 10.00 0.43 -28.63
N SER A 47 10.30 -0.16 -27.46
CA SER A 47 10.76 -1.54 -27.34
C SER A 47 9.67 -2.54 -27.77
N VAL A 48 8.41 -2.13 -27.63
CA VAL A 48 7.20 -2.79 -28.13
C VAL A 48 6.36 -1.76 -28.89
N LYS A 49 5.80 -2.12 -30.07
CA LYS A 49 4.98 -1.19 -30.88
C LYS A 49 3.88 -0.54 -30.02
N GLY A 50 4.01 0.76 -29.75
CA GLY A 50 3.01 1.52 -28.98
C GLY A 50 3.27 1.63 -27.48
N GLY A 51 4.41 1.15 -26.97
CA GLY A 51 4.84 1.33 -25.57
C GLY A 51 4.94 2.80 -25.20
N PHE A 52 5.60 3.60 -26.04
CA PHE A 52 5.72 5.04 -25.83
C PHE A 52 4.36 5.77 -25.80
N ASN A 53 3.40 5.37 -26.64
CA ASN A 53 2.06 5.98 -26.62
C ASN A 53 1.38 5.77 -25.26
N THR A 54 1.64 4.64 -24.62
CA THR A 54 1.11 4.29 -23.30
C THR A 54 1.79 5.12 -22.21
N SER A 55 3.12 5.24 -22.23
CA SER A 55 3.88 6.12 -21.33
C SER A 55 3.48 7.58 -21.44
N ARG A 56 3.35 8.07 -22.67
CA ARG A 56 2.89 9.43 -22.97
C ARG A 56 1.48 9.66 -22.45
N LYS A 57 0.56 8.71 -22.69
CA LYS A 57 -0.82 8.80 -22.19
C LYS A 57 -0.87 8.80 -20.67
N PHE A 58 -0.07 7.97 -20.01
CA PHE A 58 0.02 7.96 -18.56
C PHE A 58 0.44 9.34 -18.01
N VAL A 59 1.47 9.95 -18.60
CA VAL A 59 1.93 11.30 -18.22
C VAL A 59 0.86 12.37 -18.46
N THR A 60 0.09 12.29 -19.55
CA THR A 60 -1.02 13.23 -19.77
C THR A 60 -2.16 13.02 -18.78
N ASP A 61 -2.52 11.78 -18.47
CA ASP A 61 -3.60 11.47 -17.54
C ASP A 61 -3.24 11.93 -16.10
N VAL A 62 -1.97 11.79 -15.69
CA VAL A 62 -1.48 12.34 -14.41
C VAL A 62 -1.50 13.86 -14.42
N SER A 63 -1.09 14.50 -15.52
CA SER A 63 -1.03 15.96 -15.58
C SER A 63 -2.41 16.61 -15.54
N GLU A 64 -3.45 15.98 -16.08
CA GLU A 64 -4.84 16.46 -16.00
C GLU A 64 -5.35 16.61 -14.56
N GLU A 65 -4.87 15.79 -13.65
CA GLU A 65 -5.23 15.83 -12.23
C GLU A 65 -4.39 16.88 -11.47
N LEU A 66 -3.16 17.16 -11.92
CA LEU A 66 -2.27 18.16 -11.32
C LEU A 66 -2.70 19.58 -11.73
N GLN A 67 -2.63 20.56 -10.83
CA GLN A 67 -2.83 21.97 -11.21
C GLN A 67 -1.49 22.61 -11.64
N ILE A 68 -1.08 22.43 -12.89
CA ILE A 68 0.17 23.02 -13.42
C ILE A 68 -0.04 24.51 -13.66
N GLY A 69 0.87 25.34 -13.16
CA GLY A 69 0.87 26.77 -13.46
C GLY A 69 1.75 27.60 -12.54
N PRO A 70 1.93 28.89 -12.88
CA PRO A 70 2.69 29.82 -12.05
C PRO A 70 2.04 29.94 -10.66
N ASN A 71 2.85 29.82 -9.59
CA ASN A 71 2.42 29.80 -8.19
C ASN A 71 1.48 28.61 -7.84
N LYS A 72 1.64 27.49 -8.55
CA LYS A 72 0.97 26.21 -8.26
C LYS A 72 1.99 25.08 -8.29
N HIS A 73 1.93 24.20 -9.28
CA HIS A 73 2.92 23.15 -9.48
C HIS A 73 3.83 23.50 -10.64
N GLU A 74 5.14 23.50 -10.37
CA GLU A 74 6.18 23.69 -11.37
C GLU A 74 6.61 22.33 -11.91
N VAL A 75 6.67 22.22 -13.24
CA VAL A 75 7.00 20.97 -13.90
C VAL A 75 8.31 21.08 -14.66
N ALA A 76 9.08 20.00 -14.64
CA ALA A 76 10.21 19.73 -15.51
C ALA A 76 10.04 18.34 -16.13
N MET A 77 10.60 18.12 -17.31
CA MET A 77 10.50 16.83 -17.99
C MET A 77 11.80 16.47 -18.71
N ILE A 78 12.27 15.25 -18.49
CA ILE A 78 13.39 14.65 -19.20
C ILE A 78 12.82 13.53 -20.05
N VAL A 79 13.04 13.60 -21.36
CA VAL A 79 12.60 12.57 -22.30
C VAL A 79 13.84 11.88 -22.86
N TYR A 80 13.95 10.56 -22.74
CA TYR A 80 15.18 9.83 -23.08
C TYR A 80 14.94 8.55 -23.89
N SER A 81 15.94 8.13 -24.67
CA SER A 81 15.99 6.82 -25.34
C SER A 81 17.42 6.27 -25.43
N GLY A 82 17.58 5.03 -25.89
CA GLY A 82 18.82 4.28 -25.75
C GLY A 82 19.85 4.39 -26.88
N LEU A 83 19.44 4.59 -28.13
CA LEU A 83 20.38 4.71 -29.27
C LEU A 83 20.87 6.16 -29.41
N SER A 84 22.18 6.35 -29.31
CA SER A 84 22.89 7.65 -29.32
C SER A 84 22.53 8.63 -28.20
N TYR A 85 21.76 8.19 -27.19
CA TYR A 85 21.31 9.02 -26.06
C TYR A 85 20.71 10.36 -26.52
N ARG A 86 19.69 10.30 -27.37
CA ARG A 86 18.89 11.48 -27.70
C ARG A 86 18.01 11.80 -26.49
N ARG A 87 18.36 12.89 -25.80
CA ARG A 87 17.57 13.45 -24.70
C ARG A 87 16.99 14.80 -25.08
N GLU A 88 15.76 15.04 -24.68
CA GLU A 88 15.17 16.37 -24.65
C GLU A 88 14.95 16.76 -23.19
N ILE A 89 15.51 17.90 -22.78
CA ILE A 89 15.40 18.40 -21.41
C ILE A 89 14.49 19.62 -21.44
N PHE A 90 13.31 19.47 -20.85
CA PHE A 90 12.40 20.56 -20.54
C PHE A 90 12.67 21.02 -19.12
N LYS A 91 13.31 22.18 -18.99
CA LYS A 91 13.68 22.79 -17.70
C LYS A 91 12.45 23.10 -16.85
N TRP A 92 12.68 23.40 -15.58
CA TRP A 92 11.62 23.84 -14.66
C TRP A 92 10.77 24.95 -15.26
N ASN A 93 9.46 24.85 -15.04
CA ASN A 93 8.48 25.86 -15.45
C ASN A 93 8.38 26.01 -16.99
N PHE A 94 8.67 24.95 -17.76
CA PHE A 94 8.53 24.94 -19.23
C PHE A 94 7.07 25.00 -19.71
N ALA A 95 6.13 24.58 -18.88
CA ALA A 95 4.70 24.65 -19.16
C ALA A 95 4.00 25.46 -18.06
N LYS A 96 3.23 26.47 -18.47
CA LYS A 96 2.49 27.38 -17.57
C LYS A 96 1.04 26.95 -17.32
N SER A 97 0.60 25.87 -17.96
CA SER A 97 -0.74 25.31 -17.82
C SER A 97 -0.78 23.83 -18.18
N ASN A 98 -1.81 23.12 -17.70
CA ASN A 98 -2.08 21.75 -18.11
C ASN A 98 -2.22 21.61 -19.64
N GLN A 99 -2.92 22.55 -20.29
CA GLN A 99 -3.14 22.53 -21.73
C GLN A 99 -1.80 22.62 -22.48
N GLU A 100 -0.90 23.50 -22.03
CA GLU A 100 0.43 23.63 -22.61
C GLU A 100 1.28 22.38 -22.39
N PHE A 101 1.28 21.83 -21.16
CA PHE A 101 1.99 20.60 -20.84
C PHE A 101 1.52 19.43 -21.72
N VAL A 102 0.20 19.22 -21.83
CA VAL A 102 -0.41 18.17 -22.63
C VAL A 102 -0.09 18.35 -24.12
N ARG A 103 -0.16 19.58 -24.64
CA ARG A 103 0.20 19.89 -26.03
C ARG A 103 1.65 19.54 -26.34
N ILE A 104 2.59 19.94 -25.48
CA ILE A 104 4.03 19.65 -25.63
C ILE A 104 4.24 18.13 -25.59
N THR A 105 3.66 17.46 -24.59
CA THR A 105 3.77 16.01 -24.39
C THR A 105 3.23 15.22 -25.57
N ASN A 106 2.06 15.60 -26.11
CA ASN A 106 1.45 14.94 -27.27
C ASN A 106 2.25 15.08 -28.57
N ASN A 107 3.09 16.12 -28.69
CA ASN A 107 3.95 16.32 -29.85
C ASN A 107 5.25 15.47 -29.81
N LEU A 108 5.57 14.86 -28.67
CA LEU A 108 6.68 13.91 -28.57
C LEU A 108 6.37 12.68 -29.43
N ARG A 109 7.38 12.20 -30.17
CA ARG A 109 7.26 11.05 -31.10
C ARG A 109 8.18 9.92 -30.67
N ALA A 110 7.75 8.66 -30.64
CA ALA A 110 8.63 7.57 -30.22
C ALA A 110 9.96 7.53 -31.02
N ILE A 111 11.07 7.21 -30.34
CA ILE A 111 12.37 6.97 -30.98
C ILE A 111 12.75 5.54 -30.62
N GLY A 112 12.65 4.64 -31.60
CA GLY A 112 13.02 3.23 -31.40
C GLY A 112 14.46 3.07 -30.89
N GLY A 113 14.70 2.02 -30.12
CA GLY A 113 16.00 1.75 -29.50
C GLY A 113 15.87 1.11 -28.12
N THR A 114 17.00 1.01 -27.41
CA THR A 114 17.05 0.52 -26.02
C THR A 114 16.59 1.57 -25.02
N THR A 115 16.60 1.25 -23.73
CA THR A 115 16.28 2.15 -22.61
C THR A 115 17.54 2.39 -21.78
N ASN A 116 17.91 3.63 -21.48
CA ASN A 116 19.07 3.98 -20.64
C ASN A 116 18.62 4.81 -19.42
N THR A 117 17.95 4.17 -18.47
CA THR A 117 17.34 4.82 -17.29
C THR A 117 18.40 5.43 -16.37
N LYS A 118 19.56 4.79 -16.17
CA LYS A 118 20.65 5.33 -15.32
C LYS A 118 21.06 6.73 -15.78
N LYS A 119 21.35 6.89 -17.07
CA LYS A 119 21.77 8.19 -17.63
C LYS A 119 20.67 9.24 -17.55
N ALA A 120 19.40 8.85 -17.61
CA ALA A 120 18.29 9.77 -17.45
C ALA A 120 18.22 10.28 -16.00
N LEU A 121 18.43 9.40 -15.02
CA LEU A 121 18.47 9.75 -13.60
C LEU A 121 19.70 10.59 -13.22
N GLU A 122 20.84 10.40 -13.89
CA GLU A 122 22.00 11.28 -13.73
C GLU A 122 21.68 12.72 -14.16
N VAL A 123 20.97 12.90 -15.28
CA VAL A 123 20.49 14.23 -15.70
C VAL A 123 19.41 14.77 -14.76
N ALA A 124 18.56 13.88 -14.22
CA ALA A 124 17.57 14.28 -13.24
C ALA A 124 18.24 14.90 -12.00
N LEU A 125 19.34 14.31 -11.52
CA LEU A 125 20.13 14.88 -10.41
C LEU A 125 20.66 16.28 -10.75
N ASP A 126 21.20 16.48 -11.96
CA ASP A 126 21.68 17.80 -12.39
C ASP A 126 20.53 18.82 -12.44
N LEU A 127 19.37 18.44 -12.98
CA LEU A 127 18.21 19.33 -13.09
C LEU A 127 17.58 19.64 -11.73
N MET A 128 17.70 18.73 -10.77
CA MET A 128 17.23 18.92 -9.39
C MET A 128 18.01 20.02 -8.66
N GLU A 129 19.23 20.35 -9.08
CA GLU A 129 19.98 21.49 -8.52
C GLU A 129 19.41 22.85 -8.94
N GLU A 130 18.74 22.91 -10.09
CA GLU A 130 18.10 24.15 -10.58
C GLU A 130 16.73 24.44 -9.92
N ARG A 131 16.21 23.52 -9.08
CA ARG A 131 14.88 23.63 -8.47
C ARG A 131 14.87 24.59 -7.28
N ASN A 132 13.70 25.14 -6.96
CA ASN A 132 13.51 25.78 -5.67
C ASN A 132 13.40 24.73 -4.56
N LYS A 133 14.48 24.53 -3.78
CA LYS A 133 14.59 23.47 -2.77
C LYS A 133 13.62 23.62 -1.58
N THR A 134 12.99 24.79 -1.40
CA THR A 134 11.96 24.99 -0.35
C THR A 134 10.63 24.32 -0.71
N ILE A 135 10.39 24.07 -2.01
CA ILE A 135 9.17 23.43 -2.51
C ILE A 135 9.35 21.91 -2.52
N PRO A 136 8.42 21.13 -1.93
CA PRO A 136 8.44 19.67 -2.00
C PRO A 136 8.50 19.17 -3.44
N THR A 137 9.39 18.20 -3.69
CA THR A 137 9.68 17.71 -5.03
C THR A 137 9.27 16.27 -5.23
N VAL A 138 8.58 15.98 -6.32
CA VAL A 138 8.20 14.64 -6.77
C VAL A 138 8.97 14.33 -8.04
N VAL A 139 9.72 13.24 -8.04
CA VAL A 139 10.35 12.69 -9.25
C VAL A 139 9.53 11.48 -9.69
N MET A 140 9.02 11.50 -10.91
CA MET A 140 8.21 10.42 -11.49
C MET A 140 8.92 9.84 -12.72
N VAL A 141 9.45 8.62 -12.57
CA VAL A 141 10.07 7.86 -13.66
C VAL A 141 8.99 7.05 -14.37
N VAL A 142 8.86 7.17 -15.67
CA VAL A 142 7.85 6.45 -16.45
C VAL A 142 8.56 5.64 -17.53
N THR A 143 8.49 4.31 -17.42
CA THR A 143 9.16 3.37 -18.35
C THR A 143 8.23 2.24 -18.76
N ASP A 144 8.42 1.70 -19.96
CA ASP A 144 7.63 0.59 -20.49
C ASP A 144 8.30 -0.78 -20.24
N GLY A 145 9.49 -0.83 -19.63
CA GLY A 145 10.23 -2.07 -19.49
C GLY A 145 11.53 -1.98 -18.68
N ARG A 146 12.43 -2.93 -18.95
CA ARG A 146 13.73 -3.08 -18.27
C ARG A 146 14.78 -2.18 -18.91
N SER A 147 15.57 -1.48 -18.11
CA SER A 147 16.69 -0.68 -18.61
C SER A 147 17.85 -1.56 -19.11
N ALA A 148 18.60 -1.04 -20.09
CA ALA A 148 19.84 -1.65 -20.55
C ALA A 148 21.03 -1.31 -19.63
N ASP A 149 20.89 -0.32 -18.76
CA ASP A 149 21.86 0.08 -17.74
C ASP A 149 21.26 0.01 -16.33
N ASP A 150 22.10 -0.09 -15.29
CA ASP A 150 21.66 -0.20 -13.89
C ASP A 150 21.35 1.18 -13.29
N PRO A 151 20.07 1.50 -12.99
CA PRO A 151 19.65 2.80 -12.47
C PRO A 151 19.78 2.93 -10.94
N LYS A 152 20.22 1.89 -10.23
CA LYS A 152 20.24 1.84 -8.76
C LYS A 152 20.97 3.00 -8.11
N LEU A 153 22.21 3.28 -8.53
CA LEU A 153 23.02 4.33 -7.92
C LEU A 153 22.41 5.74 -8.05
N PRO A 154 22.03 6.23 -9.25
CA PRO A 154 21.39 7.53 -9.35
C PRO A 154 19.98 7.55 -8.72
N GLY A 155 19.24 6.43 -8.73
CA GLY A 155 17.99 6.29 -7.98
C GLY A 155 18.17 6.52 -6.48
N GLN A 156 19.15 5.86 -5.86
CA GLN A 156 19.48 6.06 -4.44
C GLN A 156 19.95 7.48 -4.11
N LYS A 157 20.60 8.16 -5.05
CA LYS A 157 20.96 9.58 -4.87
C LYS A 157 19.71 10.46 -4.84
N LEU A 158 18.78 10.26 -5.79
CA LEU A 158 17.51 10.98 -5.82
C LEU A 158 16.66 10.72 -4.56
N GLN A 159 16.67 9.48 -4.04
CA GLN A 159 16.00 9.14 -2.78
C GLN A 159 16.55 9.89 -1.56
N ARG A 160 17.83 10.27 -1.59
CA ARG A 160 18.50 10.99 -0.50
C ARG A 160 18.40 12.51 -0.65
N GLU A 161 17.87 13.00 -1.76
CA GLU A 161 17.65 14.43 -1.95
C GLU A 161 16.66 14.93 -0.89
N PRO A 162 16.95 16.06 -0.21
CA PRO A 162 16.05 16.61 0.77
C PRO A 162 14.72 17.00 0.13
N ASN A 163 13.64 16.83 0.88
CA ASN A 163 12.29 17.23 0.46
C ASN A 163 11.88 16.63 -0.90
N THR A 164 12.31 15.39 -1.16
CA THR A 164 12.13 14.70 -2.46
C THR A 164 11.51 13.32 -2.29
N TRP A 165 10.56 12.98 -3.16
CA TRP A 165 9.94 11.66 -3.24
C TRP A 165 10.08 11.11 -4.66
N VAL A 166 10.52 9.87 -4.78
CA VAL A 166 10.77 9.21 -6.07
C VAL A 166 9.71 8.14 -6.31
N PHE A 167 9.00 8.24 -7.43
CA PHE A 167 8.01 7.31 -7.93
C PHE A 167 8.44 6.72 -9.27
N ALA A 168 7.97 5.53 -9.56
CA ALA A 168 8.19 4.86 -10.84
C ALA A 168 6.89 4.27 -11.36
N ALA A 169 6.62 4.44 -12.66
CA ALA A 169 5.45 3.94 -13.34
C ALA A 169 5.87 3.03 -14.49
N ALA A 170 5.37 1.80 -14.46
CA ALA A 170 5.58 0.79 -15.48
C ALA A 170 4.37 0.72 -16.41
N THR A 171 4.57 1.09 -17.68
CA THR A 171 3.50 1.27 -18.68
C THR A 171 3.42 0.13 -19.69
N GLY A 172 4.36 -0.82 -19.65
CA GLY A 172 4.39 -2.02 -20.48
C GLY A 172 3.68 -3.24 -19.86
N ASP A 173 3.97 -4.42 -20.40
CA ASP A 173 3.42 -5.70 -19.91
C ASP A 173 3.86 -5.96 -18.46
N PRO A 174 2.94 -6.01 -17.47
CA PRO A 174 3.28 -6.21 -16.07
C PRO A 174 4.10 -7.48 -15.80
N LYS A 175 4.03 -8.47 -16.69
CA LYS A 175 4.80 -9.73 -16.57
C LYS A 175 6.25 -9.62 -17.03
N LYS A 176 6.61 -8.54 -17.72
CA LYS A 176 7.94 -8.31 -18.30
C LYS A 176 8.69 -7.16 -17.63
N VAL A 177 8.00 -6.40 -16.77
CA VAL A 177 8.58 -5.31 -16.00
C VAL A 177 9.48 -5.89 -14.90
N ASP A 178 10.68 -5.34 -14.78
CA ASP A 178 11.59 -5.65 -13.67
C ASP A 178 11.26 -4.76 -12.47
N THR A 179 10.37 -5.24 -11.61
CA THR A 179 9.94 -4.56 -10.37
C THR A 179 11.10 -4.30 -9.41
N ARG A 180 12.19 -5.08 -9.47
CA ARG A 180 13.38 -4.84 -8.65
C ARG A 180 14.14 -3.61 -9.12
N GLU A 181 14.22 -3.41 -10.43
CA GLU A 181 14.81 -2.21 -11.01
C GLU A 181 14.03 -0.95 -10.59
N LEU A 182 12.69 -1.01 -10.64
CA LEU A 182 11.82 0.08 -10.18
C LEU A 182 11.92 0.31 -8.66
N MET A 183 12.13 -0.76 -7.88
CA MET A 183 12.38 -0.66 -6.44
C MET A 183 13.75 -0.06 -6.14
N ASP A 184 14.78 -0.38 -6.93
CA ASP A 184 16.11 0.23 -6.80
C ASP A 184 16.08 1.74 -7.13
N ILE A 185 15.17 2.17 -7.99
CA ILE A 185 14.92 3.59 -8.32
C ILE A 185 14.15 4.31 -7.20
N THR A 186 13.07 3.71 -6.70
CA THR A 186 12.13 4.39 -5.79
C THR A 186 12.46 4.20 -4.31
N GLY A 187 13.14 3.11 -3.94
CA GLY A 187 13.40 2.70 -2.56
C GLY A 187 12.16 2.23 -1.79
N ASN A 188 10.97 2.29 -2.41
CA ASN A 188 9.69 2.01 -1.76
C ASN A 188 8.68 1.44 -2.76
N ILE A 189 8.15 0.25 -2.46
CA ILE A 189 7.17 -0.45 -3.32
C ILE A 189 5.86 0.33 -3.47
N ASN A 190 5.47 1.12 -2.47
CA ASN A 190 4.29 1.98 -2.52
C ASN A 190 4.45 3.18 -3.48
N HIS A 191 5.67 3.41 -3.99
CA HIS A 191 5.96 4.43 -4.98
C HIS A 191 6.08 3.85 -6.39
N ILE A 192 5.86 2.53 -6.56
CA ILE A 192 5.84 1.86 -7.85
C ILE A 192 4.41 1.72 -8.32
N VAL A 193 4.17 2.02 -9.59
CA VAL A 193 2.84 2.00 -10.21
C VAL A 193 2.87 1.14 -11.45
N MET A 194 1.95 0.17 -11.53
CA MET A 194 1.79 -0.69 -12.70
C MET A 194 0.58 -0.24 -13.52
N HIS A 195 0.69 -0.14 -14.85
CA HIS A 195 -0.36 0.41 -15.72
C HIS A 195 -1.53 -0.56 -16.04
N SER A 196 -1.78 -1.60 -15.24
CA SER A 196 -2.91 -2.51 -15.48
C SER A 196 -4.24 -1.88 -15.06
N GLY A 197 -4.84 -1.08 -15.94
CA GLY A 197 -6.22 -0.62 -15.84
C GLY A 197 -6.35 0.90 -15.86
N ARG A 198 -7.29 1.39 -16.66
CA ARG A 198 -7.67 2.79 -16.88
C ARG A 198 -8.05 3.58 -15.60
N LEU A 199 -7.94 2.97 -14.41
CA LEU A 199 -8.24 3.52 -13.09
C LEU A 199 -7.00 3.97 -12.29
N LEU A 200 -5.78 3.70 -12.79
CA LEU A 200 -4.55 3.87 -11.98
C LEU A 200 -3.84 5.22 -12.14
N ALA A 201 -3.92 5.91 -13.28
CA ALA A 201 -3.38 7.28 -13.39
C ALA A 201 -4.08 8.24 -12.42
N THR A 202 -5.41 8.09 -12.31
CA THR A 202 -6.26 8.81 -11.37
C THR A 202 -5.98 8.46 -9.91
N ASP A 203 -5.55 7.24 -9.58
CA ASP A 203 -5.25 6.85 -8.19
C ASP A 203 -3.89 7.40 -7.72
N ILE A 204 -2.89 7.45 -8.59
CA ILE A 204 -1.57 8.05 -8.31
C ILE A 204 -1.70 9.55 -8.12
N ALA A 205 -2.36 10.23 -9.06
CA ALA A 205 -2.57 11.65 -8.95
C ALA A 205 -3.46 11.95 -7.74
N LYS A 206 -4.52 11.19 -7.47
CA LYS A 206 -5.30 11.35 -6.23
C LYS A 206 -4.48 11.07 -4.97
N ARG A 207 -3.55 10.12 -4.95
CA ARG A 207 -2.67 9.86 -3.79
C ARG A 207 -1.64 10.98 -3.59
N ILE A 208 -1.02 11.47 -4.67
CA ILE A 208 -0.08 12.60 -4.66
C ILE A 208 -0.80 13.91 -4.30
N LEU A 209 -2.00 14.13 -4.84
CA LEU A 209 -2.76 15.39 -4.71
C LEU A 209 -3.63 15.45 -3.45
N ARG A 210 -4.30 14.38 -3.02
CA ARG A 210 -5.13 14.40 -1.79
C ARG A 210 -4.26 14.57 -0.54
N ALA A 211 -3.04 14.04 -0.54
CA ALA A 211 -2.09 14.27 0.54
C ALA A 211 -1.50 15.70 0.51
N ALA A 212 -1.24 16.25 -0.67
CA ALA A 212 -0.65 17.60 -0.81
C ALA A 212 -1.68 18.74 -0.61
N GLN A 213 -2.94 18.57 -1.00
CA GLN A 213 -3.91 19.66 -1.15
C GLN A 213 -4.92 19.82 -0.02
N GLU A 214 -4.94 18.93 0.98
CA GLU A 214 -5.98 18.94 2.03
C GLU A 214 -5.98 20.23 2.88
N LYS A 215 -4.85 20.95 2.93
CA LYS A 215 -4.73 22.24 3.63
C LYS A 215 -5.05 23.47 2.76
N CYS A 216 -5.04 23.32 1.44
CA CYS A 216 -5.24 24.43 0.49
C CYS A 216 -6.69 24.47 -0.04
N ARG A 217 -7.50 23.43 0.24
CA ARG A 217 -8.91 23.32 -0.18
C ARG A 217 -9.93 23.92 0.80
N THR A 218 -9.50 24.53 1.89
CA THR A 218 -10.41 25.19 2.86
C THR A 218 -10.09 26.66 3.05
N THR A 219 -10.57 27.45 2.09
CA THR A 219 -11.18 28.74 2.41
C THR A 219 -12.52 28.78 1.68
N THR A 220 -13.59 28.97 2.44
CA THR A 220 -14.99 29.09 2.00
C THR A 220 -15.73 27.76 1.82
N THR A 221 -16.46 27.32 2.85
CA THR A 221 -17.93 27.36 2.83
C THR A 221 -18.46 27.04 4.23
N THR A 222 -19.40 27.87 4.63
CA THR A 222 -20.01 28.09 5.93
C THR A 222 -20.64 26.85 6.57
N THR A 223 -20.49 26.80 7.89
CA THR A 223 -21.28 26.11 8.90
C THR A 223 -22.70 25.76 8.46
N THR A 224 -23.04 24.48 8.46
CA THR A 224 -24.43 24.04 8.67
C THR A 224 -24.42 22.82 9.57
N THR A 225 -24.56 23.08 10.86
CA THR A 225 -24.76 22.10 11.91
C THR A 225 -26.11 21.40 11.66
N THR A 226 -26.07 20.13 11.25
CA THR A 226 -27.27 19.29 11.25
C THR A 226 -27.22 18.38 12.46
N THR A 227 -28.02 18.73 13.47
CA THR A 227 -28.24 17.94 14.68
C THR A 227 -28.91 16.63 14.29
N THR A 228 -28.16 15.52 14.35
CA THR A 228 -28.73 14.18 14.18
C THR A 228 -28.89 13.55 15.55
N THR A 229 -30.14 13.43 16.00
CA THR A 229 -30.54 12.79 17.25
C THR A 229 -30.16 11.31 17.19
N THR A 230 -29.16 10.90 17.98
CA THR A 230 -28.79 9.49 18.13
C THR A 230 -29.59 8.90 19.28
N THR A 231 -30.51 7.99 18.97
CA THR A 231 -31.26 7.23 19.98
C THR A 231 -30.31 6.21 20.61
N THR A 232 -29.86 6.52 21.82
CA THR A 232 -29.03 5.62 22.63
C THR A 232 -29.90 4.48 23.14
N THR A 233 -29.69 3.27 22.63
CA THR A 233 -30.26 2.06 23.24
C THR A 233 -29.20 1.49 24.17
N THR A 234 -29.39 1.74 25.46
CA THR A 234 -28.58 1.20 26.55
C THR A 234 -28.86 -0.29 26.70
N THR A 235 -27.84 -1.12 26.46
CA THR A 235 -27.79 -2.49 26.99
C THR A 235 -26.35 -2.88 27.35
N THR A 236 -26.12 -2.96 28.66
CA THR A 236 -25.08 -3.73 29.37
C THR A 236 -23.61 -3.52 28.98
N THR A 237 -23.09 -2.44 29.58
CA THR A 237 -21.73 -2.14 30.06
C THR A 237 -20.65 -3.22 29.90
N ASN A 238 -19.82 -3.08 28.86
CA ASN A 238 -18.37 -3.15 29.05
C ASN A 238 -17.92 -1.72 29.43
N PRO A 239 -17.42 -1.44 30.65
CA PRO A 239 -17.06 -0.09 31.09
C PRO A 239 -15.80 0.46 30.39
N ILE A 240 -15.16 -0.36 29.57
CA ILE A 240 -13.93 -0.04 28.85
C ILE A 240 -14.27 0.02 27.36
N THR A 241 -14.18 1.21 26.78
CA THR A 241 -14.38 1.43 25.34
C THR A 241 -13.21 0.85 24.54
N GLY A 242 -13.49 0.14 23.44
CA GLY A 242 -12.47 -0.34 22.51
C GLY A 242 -12.01 -1.79 22.72
N CYS A 243 -12.83 -2.62 23.38
CA CYS A 243 -12.55 -4.04 23.61
C CYS A 243 -13.02 -4.94 22.47
N GLU A 244 -13.93 -4.44 21.66
CA GLU A 244 -14.57 -5.18 20.58
C GLU A 244 -13.68 -5.18 19.33
N MET A 245 -13.39 -6.38 18.83
CA MET A 245 -12.65 -6.57 17.58
C MET A 245 -13.34 -7.61 16.72
N ASP A 246 -13.58 -7.28 15.46
CA ASP A 246 -14.06 -8.21 14.44
C ASP A 246 -12.85 -8.68 13.63
N LEU A 247 -12.39 -9.90 13.90
CA LEU A 247 -11.22 -10.52 13.28
C LEU A 247 -11.62 -11.43 12.13
N VAL A 248 -11.20 -11.10 10.92
CA VAL A 248 -11.45 -11.91 9.71
C VAL A 248 -10.16 -12.61 9.29
N LEU A 249 -10.15 -13.94 9.39
CA LEU A 249 -9.04 -14.79 8.96
C LEU A 249 -9.26 -15.23 7.51
N VAL A 250 -8.41 -14.82 6.59
CA VAL A 250 -8.48 -15.20 5.17
C VAL A 250 -7.36 -16.18 4.87
N LEU A 251 -7.70 -17.45 4.73
CA LEU A 251 -6.75 -18.57 4.71
C LEU A 251 -6.59 -19.16 3.30
N ASP A 252 -5.35 -19.21 2.84
CA ASP A 252 -4.98 -19.87 1.59
C ASP A 252 -5.02 -21.39 1.72
N PHE A 253 -5.99 -21.99 1.04
CA PHE A 253 -6.20 -23.44 0.96
C PHE A 253 -5.91 -23.93 -0.47
N SER A 254 -5.11 -23.18 -1.24
CA SER A 254 -4.60 -23.60 -2.54
C SER A 254 -3.53 -24.69 -2.41
N THR A 255 -3.33 -25.47 -3.48
CA THR A 255 -2.46 -26.67 -3.56
C THR A 255 -2.84 -27.83 -2.62
N THR A 256 -2.56 -29.07 -3.04
CA THR A 256 -2.82 -30.30 -2.26
C THR A 256 -1.55 -31.05 -1.85
N THR A 257 -0.40 -30.69 -2.40
CA THR A 257 0.80 -31.54 -2.43
C THR A 257 1.88 -31.18 -1.41
N ASP A 258 1.61 -30.26 -0.48
CA ASP A 258 2.46 -29.98 0.69
C ASP A 258 1.57 -29.34 1.80
N PRO A 259 1.75 -29.63 3.11
CA PRO A 259 0.77 -29.31 4.16
C PRO A 259 0.77 -27.82 4.59
N ILE A 260 1.02 -26.88 3.68
CA ILE A 260 1.13 -25.45 4.00
C ILE A 260 -0.21 -24.91 4.57
N TYR A 261 -1.35 -25.38 4.09
CA TYR A 261 -2.64 -25.01 4.69
C TYR A 261 -2.75 -25.44 6.17
N LYS A 262 -2.14 -26.56 6.58
CA LYS A 262 -2.07 -26.98 7.99
C LYS A 262 -1.22 -25.99 8.80
N PHE A 263 -0.17 -25.47 8.19
CA PHE A 263 0.64 -24.42 8.80
C PHE A 263 -0.17 -23.13 9.00
N TYR A 264 -0.92 -22.67 7.99
CA TYR A 264 -1.80 -21.50 8.13
C TYR A 264 -2.90 -21.71 9.18
N LYS A 265 -3.50 -22.92 9.27
CA LYS A 265 -4.40 -23.29 10.37
C LYS A 265 -3.71 -23.17 11.73
N GLY A 266 -2.46 -23.63 11.84
CA GLY A 266 -1.67 -23.54 13.07
C GLY A 266 -1.37 -22.10 13.48
N LEU A 267 -0.98 -21.25 12.53
CA LEU A 267 -0.78 -19.82 12.79
C LEU A 267 -2.08 -19.12 13.22
N ALA A 268 -3.17 -19.34 12.47
CA ALA A 268 -4.49 -18.80 12.80
C ALA A 268 -4.95 -19.23 14.20
N SER A 269 -4.76 -20.51 14.55
CA SER A 269 -5.07 -21.03 15.88
C SER A 269 -4.22 -20.36 16.96
N ARG A 270 -2.93 -20.12 16.71
CA ARG A 270 -2.04 -19.45 17.67
C ARG A 270 -2.47 -18.00 17.92
N LEU A 271 -2.85 -17.27 16.88
CA LEU A 271 -3.40 -15.92 17.02
C LEU A 271 -4.70 -15.94 17.84
N VAL A 272 -5.65 -16.81 17.51
CA VAL A 272 -6.91 -16.94 18.26
C VAL A 272 -6.67 -17.30 19.72
N SER A 273 -5.73 -18.20 20.01
CA SER A 273 -5.35 -18.60 21.38
C SER A 273 -4.81 -17.44 22.22
N ALA A 274 -4.20 -16.44 21.58
CA ALA A 274 -3.66 -15.26 22.27
C ALA A 274 -4.69 -14.15 22.54
N LEU A 275 -5.93 -14.31 22.07
CA LEU A 275 -6.99 -13.30 22.14
C LEU A 275 -8.14 -13.72 23.04
N LYS A 276 -8.78 -12.76 23.71
CA LYS A 276 -10.01 -12.97 24.47
C LYS A 276 -11.20 -13.00 23.50
N ILE A 277 -11.70 -14.20 23.24
CA ILE A 277 -12.84 -14.42 22.32
C ILE A 277 -14.14 -14.32 23.10
N GLY A 278 -15.09 -13.53 22.59
CA GLY A 278 -16.42 -13.41 23.19
C GLY A 278 -17.28 -12.31 22.57
N PRO A 279 -18.59 -12.27 22.90
CA PRO A 279 -19.55 -11.32 22.32
C PRO A 279 -19.17 -9.85 22.51
N HIS A 280 -18.53 -9.52 23.64
CA HIS A 280 -18.07 -8.18 24.03
C HIS A 280 -16.55 -7.99 23.88
N HIS A 281 -15.87 -8.92 23.20
CA HIS A 281 -14.43 -8.86 22.95
C HIS A 281 -14.16 -9.17 21.48
N THR A 282 -13.26 -10.12 21.18
CA THR A 282 -12.98 -10.53 19.82
C THR A 282 -14.04 -11.51 19.30
N GLN A 283 -14.63 -11.20 18.15
CA GLN A 283 -15.41 -12.14 17.34
C GLN A 283 -14.60 -12.51 16.10
N VAL A 284 -14.70 -13.76 15.65
CA VAL A 284 -13.82 -14.29 14.60
C VAL A 284 -14.65 -14.86 13.46
N ALA A 285 -14.28 -14.51 12.23
CA ALA A 285 -14.75 -15.14 11.01
C ALA A 285 -13.57 -15.82 10.30
N ALA A 286 -13.83 -16.91 9.58
CA ALA A 286 -12.85 -17.56 8.74
C ALA A 286 -13.36 -17.71 7.31
N VAL A 287 -12.56 -17.22 6.36
CA VAL A 287 -12.76 -17.35 4.92
C VAL A 287 -11.62 -18.20 4.37
N THR A 288 -11.95 -19.22 3.59
CA THR A 288 -10.94 -20.02 2.87
C THR A 288 -11.04 -19.75 1.38
N PHE A 289 -9.90 -19.66 0.70
CA PHE A 289 -9.85 -19.54 -0.75
C PHE A 289 -8.90 -20.56 -1.37
N ALA A 290 -9.16 -20.91 -2.63
CA ALA A 290 -8.28 -21.70 -3.48
C ALA A 290 -8.43 -21.15 -4.91
N THR A 291 -9.13 -21.84 -5.81
CA THR A 291 -9.42 -21.33 -7.15
C THR A 291 -10.65 -20.41 -7.17
N VAL A 292 -10.82 -19.63 -8.25
CA VAL A 292 -11.99 -18.77 -8.46
C VAL A 292 -13.27 -19.61 -8.40
N GLY A 293 -14.26 -19.15 -7.63
CA GLY A 293 -15.51 -19.89 -7.38
C GLY A 293 -15.45 -20.90 -6.21
N ARG A 294 -14.26 -21.19 -5.67
CA ARG A 294 -14.06 -22.01 -4.45
C ARG A 294 -13.66 -21.19 -3.22
N THR A 295 -13.97 -19.90 -3.22
CA THR A 295 -13.90 -19.05 -2.03
C THR A 295 -15.17 -19.22 -1.22
N ARG A 296 -15.05 -19.47 0.10
CA ARG A 296 -16.18 -19.68 1.00
C ARG A 296 -15.89 -19.09 2.38
N THR A 297 -16.86 -18.36 2.92
CA THR A 297 -16.97 -18.12 4.36
C THR A 297 -17.29 -19.45 5.04
N ARG A 298 -16.42 -19.89 5.95
CA ARG A 298 -16.55 -21.18 6.69
C ARG A 298 -17.37 -21.01 7.95
N PHE A 299 -17.14 -19.89 8.63
CA PHE A 299 -17.98 -19.38 9.70
C PHE A 299 -17.85 -17.86 9.75
N ASN A 300 -18.93 -17.18 10.12
CA ASN A 300 -18.97 -15.72 10.24
C ASN A 300 -18.87 -15.27 11.71
N LEU A 301 -18.80 -13.95 11.92
CA LEU A 301 -18.51 -13.33 13.23
C LEU A 301 -19.50 -13.74 14.33
N LYS A 302 -20.75 -14.04 13.97
CA LYS A 302 -21.78 -14.40 14.94
C LYS A 302 -21.79 -15.88 15.34
N GLN A 303 -21.14 -16.77 14.59
CA GLN A 303 -21.33 -18.22 14.71
C GLN A 303 -20.71 -18.81 15.99
N HIS A 304 -19.51 -18.40 16.37
CA HIS A 304 -18.80 -18.93 17.54
C HIS A 304 -18.65 -17.85 18.62
N LYS A 305 -18.92 -18.21 19.88
CA LYS A 305 -18.97 -17.25 20.99
C LYS A 305 -17.84 -17.42 22.02
N ASP A 306 -17.00 -18.44 21.86
CA ASP A 306 -15.94 -18.78 22.78
C ASP A 306 -14.70 -19.28 22.02
N GLN A 307 -13.53 -19.18 22.65
CA GLN A 307 -12.25 -19.52 22.02
C GLN A 307 -12.18 -21.00 21.64
N LYS A 308 -12.71 -21.91 22.47
CA LYS A 308 -12.66 -23.36 22.23
C LYS A 308 -13.43 -23.74 20.97
N SER A 309 -14.62 -23.16 20.75
CA SER A 309 -15.41 -23.43 19.55
C SER A 309 -14.78 -22.84 18.28
N VAL A 310 -14.16 -21.66 18.34
CA VAL A 310 -13.39 -21.10 17.20
C VAL A 310 -12.19 -22.00 16.87
N LEU A 311 -11.39 -22.39 17.86
CA LEU A 311 -10.21 -23.25 17.65
C LEU A 311 -10.60 -24.60 17.03
N LYS A 312 -11.67 -25.23 17.53
CA LYS A 312 -12.20 -26.45 16.93
C LYS A 312 -12.63 -26.23 15.47
N ALA A 313 -13.36 -25.15 15.20
CA ALA A 313 -13.81 -24.85 13.83
C ALA A 313 -12.65 -24.60 12.87
N ILE A 314 -11.55 -23.99 13.31
CA ILE A 314 -10.32 -23.84 12.52
C ILE A 314 -9.67 -25.22 12.29
N ASP A 315 -9.58 -26.06 13.31
CA ASP A 315 -8.99 -27.40 13.22
C ASP A 315 -9.78 -28.35 12.30
N ASP A 316 -11.10 -28.19 12.23
CA ASP A 316 -11.95 -28.97 11.33
C ASP A 316 -11.84 -28.51 9.84
N LEU A 317 -11.13 -27.42 9.54
CA LEU A 317 -11.00 -26.93 8.16
C LEU A 317 -10.18 -27.88 7.29
N GLU A 318 -10.73 -28.25 6.13
CA GLU A 318 -10.10 -29.12 5.16
C GLU A 318 -9.81 -28.42 3.83
N SER A 319 -8.64 -28.71 3.26
CA SER A 319 -8.29 -28.29 1.90
C SER A 319 -8.68 -29.36 0.88
N ARG A 320 -9.23 -28.90 -0.25
CA ARG A 320 -9.48 -29.70 -1.46
C ARG A 320 -8.55 -29.30 -2.60
N GLY A 321 -7.58 -28.40 -2.31
CA GLY A 321 -6.66 -27.75 -3.24
C GLY A 321 -7.30 -27.05 -4.43
N GLY A 322 -6.42 -26.62 -5.33
CA GLY A 322 -6.75 -25.80 -6.48
C GLY A 322 -5.65 -24.77 -6.76
N THR A 323 -5.92 -23.86 -7.70
CA THR A 323 -5.10 -22.66 -7.92
C THR A 323 -5.25 -21.67 -6.76
N THR A 324 -4.66 -20.49 -6.87
CA THR A 324 -4.66 -19.47 -5.81
C THR A 324 -5.33 -18.19 -6.31
N ALA A 325 -6.36 -17.73 -5.59
CA ALA A 325 -7.21 -16.57 -5.93
C ALA A 325 -7.35 -15.64 -4.72
N ILE A 326 -6.26 -14.96 -4.37
CA ILE A 326 -6.12 -14.18 -3.15
C ILE A 326 -7.13 -13.01 -3.11
N GLY A 327 -7.25 -12.28 -4.22
CA GLY A 327 -8.18 -11.15 -4.31
C GLY A 327 -9.65 -11.55 -4.11
N ALA A 328 -10.02 -12.77 -4.52
CA ALA A 328 -11.36 -13.31 -4.24
C ALA A 328 -11.55 -13.64 -2.76
N GLY A 329 -10.51 -14.17 -2.09
CA GLY A 329 -10.51 -14.39 -0.64
C GLY A 329 -10.72 -13.11 0.15
N ILE A 330 -9.98 -12.05 -0.20
CA ILE A 330 -10.12 -10.73 0.42
C ILE A 330 -11.52 -10.16 0.16
N ALA A 331 -12.01 -10.21 -1.08
CA ALA A 331 -13.36 -9.72 -1.42
C ALA A 331 -14.48 -10.45 -0.65
N GLU A 332 -14.33 -11.76 -0.41
CA GLU A 332 -15.26 -12.50 0.44
C GLU A 332 -15.14 -12.08 1.92
N GLY A 333 -13.92 -11.83 2.42
CA GLY A 333 -13.68 -11.30 3.76
C GLY A 333 -14.33 -9.94 4.00
N ILE A 334 -14.39 -9.07 2.97
CA ILE A 334 -15.04 -7.75 3.08
C ILE A 334 -16.53 -7.88 3.42
N LYS A 335 -17.22 -8.94 2.99
CA LYS A 335 -18.64 -9.16 3.32
C LYS A 335 -18.90 -9.30 4.81
N GLN A 336 -17.88 -9.63 5.60
CA GLN A 336 -17.98 -9.69 7.06
C GLN A 336 -18.17 -8.32 7.72
N THR A 337 -18.20 -7.23 6.92
CA THR A 337 -18.63 -5.90 7.37
C THR A 337 -20.14 -5.72 7.43
N GLU A 338 -20.91 -6.66 6.87
CA GLU A 338 -22.37 -6.60 6.84
C GLU A 338 -22.98 -7.09 8.16
N ASP A 339 -24.03 -6.43 8.64
CA ASP A 339 -24.72 -6.79 9.89
C ASP A 339 -25.22 -8.24 9.89
N LYS A 340 -25.64 -8.75 8.73
CA LYS A 340 -26.11 -10.14 8.57
C LYS A 340 -25.02 -11.17 8.87
N GLU A 341 -23.74 -10.80 8.72
CA GLU A 341 -22.58 -11.65 9.03
C GLU A 341 -22.12 -11.52 10.50
N GLY A 342 -22.71 -10.60 11.27
CA GLY A 342 -22.41 -10.37 12.67
C GLY A 342 -21.44 -9.22 12.95
N ALA A 343 -21.22 -8.33 11.98
CA ALA A 343 -20.42 -7.12 12.17
C ALA A 343 -20.96 -6.25 13.30
N ARG A 344 -20.07 -5.54 14.00
CA ARG A 344 -20.42 -4.59 15.07
C ARG A 344 -20.01 -3.16 14.67
N PRO A 345 -20.68 -2.53 13.69
CA PRO A 345 -20.30 -1.22 13.18
C PRO A 345 -20.35 -0.15 14.28
N GLY A 346 -19.35 0.74 14.28
CA GLY A 346 -19.23 1.81 15.28
C GLY A 346 -18.74 1.36 16.66
N VAL A 347 -18.61 0.06 16.91
CA VAL A 347 -18.14 -0.49 18.19
C VAL A 347 -16.85 -1.28 18.01
N ALA A 348 -16.81 -2.24 17.07
CA ALA A 348 -15.66 -3.11 16.89
C ALA A 348 -14.63 -2.56 15.91
N THR A 349 -13.35 -2.72 16.26
CA THR A 349 -12.25 -2.54 15.30
C THR A 349 -12.24 -3.73 14.33
N LYS A 350 -12.13 -3.46 13.03
CA LYS A 350 -12.07 -4.51 12.00
C LYS A 350 -10.62 -4.84 11.69
N VAL A 351 -10.23 -6.11 11.84
CA VAL A 351 -8.89 -6.60 11.51
C VAL A 351 -9.04 -7.75 10.53
N MET A 352 -8.26 -7.72 9.45
CA MET A 352 -8.19 -8.83 8.49
C MET A 352 -6.76 -9.35 8.42
N VAL A 353 -6.59 -10.66 8.52
CA VAL A 353 -5.28 -11.33 8.40
C VAL A 353 -5.33 -12.31 7.25
N VAL A 354 -4.56 -12.05 6.21
CA VAL A 354 -4.46 -12.88 5.00
C VAL A 354 -3.24 -13.78 5.11
N PHE A 355 -3.45 -15.09 5.14
CA PHE A 355 -2.40 -16.10 5.18
C PHE A 355 -2.22 -16.67 3.78
N THR A 356 -1.08 -16.43 3.14
CA THR A 356 -0.80 -16.87 1.76
C THR A 356 0.70 -16.87 1.48
N ASP A 357 1.12 -17.47 0.37
CA ASP A 357 2.51 -17.43 -0.10
C ASP A 357 2.76 -16.32 -1.13
N GLY A 358 1.72 -15.53 -1.43
CA GLY A 358 1.77 -14.38 -2.33
C GLY A 358 1.54 -14.72 -3.80
N TRP A 359 1.37 -15.99 -4.19
CA TRP A 359 1.15 -16.30 -5.58
C TRP A 359 -0.33 -16.15 -5.93
N ASN A 360 -0.69 -15.13 -6.69
CA ASN A 360 -2.03 -15.02 -7.25
C ASN A 360 -2.04 -15.41 -8.72
N ASN A 361 -2.75 -16.49 -9.04
CA ASN A 361 -2.69 -17.08 -10.39
C ASN A 361 -4.00 -16.85 -11.18
N LYS A 362 -5.08 -16.42 -10.51
CA LYS A 362 -6.41 -16.20 -11.10
C LYS A 362 -7.23 -15.18 -10.30
N GLY A 363 -8.21 -14.55 -10.96
CA GLY A 363 -9.26 -13.75 -10.31
C GLY A 363 -8.91 -12.28 -10.16
N ILE A 364 -9.54 -11.64 -9.16
CA ILE A 364 -9.36 -10.23 -8.83
C ILE A 364 -7.90 -9.98 -8.46
N ASP A 365 -7.37 -8.81 -8.84
CA ASP A 365 -6.05 -8.38 -8.41
C ASP A 365 -5.98 -8.29 -6.86
N PRO A 366 -4.99 -8.92 -6.20
CA PRO A 366 -4.91 -8.94 -4.74
C PRO A 366 -4.70 -7.56 -4.12
N VAL A 367 -3.98 -6.66 -4.82
CA VAL A 367 -3.69 -5.30 -4.35
C VAL A 367 -4.96 -4.45 -4.45
N GLU A 368 -5.70 -4.57 -5.56
CA GLU A 368 -7.02 -3.93 -5.70
C GLU A 368 -7.98 -4.38 -4.60
N ALA A 369 -8.04 -5.68 -4.31
CA ALA A 369 -8.89 -6.22 -3.26
C ALA A 369 -8.44 -5.75 -1.86
N ALA A 370 -7.14 -5.68 -1.61
CA ALA A 370 -6.57 -5.17 -0.37
C ALA A 370 -6.95 -3.70 -0.14
N HIS A 371 -6.85 -2.86 -1.18
CA HIS A 371 -7.32 -1.47 -1.11
C HIS A 371 -8.81 -1.36 -0.80
N LYS A 372 -9.65 -2.21 -1.39
CA LYS A 372 -11.09 -2.27 -1.07
C LYS A 372 -11.32 -2.66 0.40
N ALA A 373 -10.53 -3.58 0.96
CA ALA A 373 -10.64 -3.96 2.35
C ALA A 373 -10.22 -2.83 3.30
N VAL A 374 -9.10 -2.17 3.03
CA VAL A 374 -8.66 -0.99 3.81
C VAL A 374 -9.72 0.12 3.76
N ASN A 375 -10.29 0.40 2.57
CA ASN A 375 -11.37 1.37 2.42
C ASN A 375 -12.68 0.97 3.14
N ALA A 376 -12.92 -0.33 3.37
CA ALA A 376 -14.02 -0.83 4.19
C ALA A 376 -13.76 -0.73 5.71
N GLY A 377 -12.60 -0.20 6.08
CA GLY A 377 -12.18 0.07 7.46
C GLY A 377 -11.41 -1.07 8.11
N PHE A 378 -10.90 -2.04 7.35
CA PHE A 378 -10.02 -3.07 7.90
C PHE A 378 -8.60 -2.55 8.11
N GLU A 379 -8.02 -2.89 9.25
CA GLU A 379 -6.57 -3.00 9.38
C GLU A 379 -6.12 -4.34 8.78
N LEU A 380 -5.38 -4.29 7.68
CA LEU A 380 -5.10 -5.45 6.84
C LEU A 380 -3.65 -5.92 6.98
N TYR A 381 -3.50 -7.17 7.39
CA TYR A 381 -2.22 -7.85 7.59
C TYR A 381 -2.03 -8.98 6.58
N SER A 382 -0.81 -9.18 6.11
CA SER A 382 -0.44 -10.37 5.33
C SER A 382 0.56 -11.23 6.11
N VAL A 383 0.44 -12.55 5.99
CA VAL A 383 1.27 -13.52 6.69
C VAL A 383 1.70 -14.60 5.72
N SER A 384 3.01 -14.76 5.54
CA SER A 384 3.58 -15.79 4.66
C SER A 384 4.38 -16.86 5.38
N TYR A 385 4.54 -18.01 4.73
CA TYR A 385 5.36 -19.10 5.23
C TYR A 385 6.67 -19.19 4.44
N THR A 386 7.80 -19.05 5.13
CA THR A 386 9.14 -19.00 4.52
C THR A 386 9.93 -20.30 4.69
N GLY A 387 9.42 -21.28 5.45
CA GLY A 387 10.09 -22.55 5.74
C GLY A 387 10.06 -23.61 4.64
N ARG A 388 10.12 -23.22 3.35
CA ARG A 388 10.05 -24.17 2.23
C ARG A 388 11.43 -24.73 1.82
N PRO A 389 11.53 -25.98 1.32
CA PRO A 389 12.80 -26.55 0.86
C PRO A 389 13.39 -25.81 -0.36
N PRO A 390 14.72 -25.84 -0.60
CA PRO A 390 15.40 -24.99 -1.60
C PRO A 390 14.93 -25.12 -3.06
N LYS A 391 14.23 -26.20 -3.40
CA LYS A 391 13.70 -26.48 -4.75
C LYS A 391 12.21 -26.13 -4.93
N SER A 392 11.57 -25.57 -3.92
CA SER A 392 10.16 -25.19 -3.94
C SER A 392 9.96 -23.79 -4.53
N VAL A 393 8.74 -23.50 -4.99
CA VAL A 393 8.34 -22.17 -5.42
C VAL A 393 8.49 -21.20 -4.24
N GLN A 394 9.37 -20.20 -4.38
CA GLN A 394 9.65 -19.20 -3.33
C GLN A 394 8.46 -18.26 -3.14
N THR A 395 8.29 -17.67 -1.96
CA THR A 395 7.21 -16.70 -1.69
C THR A 395 7.29 -15.47 -2.59
N ASN A 396 6.12 -14.96 -3.02
CA ASN A 396 6.05 -13.71 -3.76
C ASN A 396 5.92 -12.55 -2.77
N ASN A 397 7.07 -12.04 -2.34
CA ASN A 397 7.16 -10.95 -1.37
C ASN A 397 6.52 -9.65 -1.87
N GLU A 398 6.41 -9.43 -3.18
CA GLU A 398 5.81 -8.23 -3.77
C GLU A 398 4.28 -8.24 -3.59
N THR A 399 3.64 -9.37 -3.91
CA THR A 399 2.20 -9.52 -3.71
C THR A 399 1.84 -9.51 -2.23
N LEU A 400 2.68 -10.10 -1.37
CA LEU A 400 2.50 -10.07 0.09
C LEU A 400 2.60 -8.67 0.66
N ALA A 401 3.54 -7.85 0.16
CA ALA A 401 3.67 -6.45 0.55
C ALA A 401 2.49 -5.61 0.04
N GLY A 402 1.99 -5.88 -1.16
CA GLY A 402 0.84 -5.16 -1.73
C GLY A 402 -0.52 -5.56 -1.15
N ILE A 403 -0.62 -6.74 -0.52
CA ILE A 403 -1.83 -7.13 0.24
C ILE A 403 -1.82 -6.51 1.64
N ALA A 404 -0.66 -6.37 2.27
CA ALA A 404 -0.58 -5.71 3.56
C ALA A 404 -0.93 -4.22 3.41
N GLN A 405 -1.49 -3.63 4.46
CA GLN A 405 -1.79 -2.20 4.47
C GLN A 405 -0.52 -1.34 4.27
N ASP A 406 0.62 -1.79 4.81
CA ASP A 406 1.96 -1.25 4.56
C ASP A 406 3.05 -2.28 4.93
N HIS A 407 4.32 -1.90 4.81
CA HIS A 407 5.48 -2.74 5.11
C HIS A 407 5.59 -3.23 6.57
N VAL A 408 4.96 -2.54 7.53
CA VAL A 408 4.90 -2.98 8.94
C VAL A 408 3.69 -3.88 9.24
N HIS A 409 2.83 -4.11 8.24
CA HIS A 409 1.69 -5.04 8.31
C HIS A 409 1.93 -6.34 7.53
N ALA A 410 3.13 -6.51 6.94
CA ALA A 410 3.55 -7.74 6.31
C ALA A 410 4.41 -8.58 7.26
N PHE A 411 3.98 -9.83 7.48
CA PHE A 411 4.62 -10.76 8.39
C PHE A 411 4.95 -12.08 7.70
N THR A 412 5.85 -12.82 8.32
CA THR A 412 6.27 -14.17 7.97
C THR A 412 6.12 -15.05 9.20
N ASP A 413 6.22 -16.35 9.04
CA ASP A 413 6.33 -17.30 10.14
C ASP A 413 7.45 -16.97 11.14
N LYS A 414 8.52 -16.31 10.70
CA LYS A 414 9.68 -15.97 11.54
C LYS A 414 9.44 -14.80 12.49
N ASN A 415 8.61 -13.83 12.09
CA ASN A 415 8.28 -12.64 12.90
C ASN A 415 6.80 -12.61 13.32
N TYR A 416 6.08 -13.71 13.15
CA TYR A 416 4.64 -13.81 13.43
C TYR A 416 4.25 -13.45 14.86
N GLU A 417 5.11 -13.74 15.84
CA GLU A 417 4.86 -13.40 17.24
C GLU A 417 4.72 -11.87 17.46
N GLN A 418 5.37 -11.05 16.62
CA GLN A 418 5.20 -9.60 16.67
C GLN A 418 3.80 -9.17 16.23
N LEU A 419 3.21 -9.87 15.25
CA LEU A 419 1.81 -9.64 14.83
C LEU A 419 0.84 -10.02 15.95
N ILE A 420 1.05 -11.18 16.58
CA ILE A 420 0.24 -11.62 17.72
C ILE A 420 0.24 -10.55 18.82
N GLU A 421 1.43 -10.09 19.21
CA GLU A 421 1.57 -9.05 20.23
C GLU A 421 0.90 -7.74 19.80
N ARG A 422 1.05 -7.34 18.53
CA ARG A 422 0.43 -6.13 17.98
C ARG A 422 -1.10 -6.18 18.03
N ILE A 423 -1.71 -7.29 17.60
CA ILE A 423 -3.17 -7.46 17.65
C ILE A 423 -3.64 -7.60 19.11
N ARG A 424 -2.93 -8.38 19.93
CA ARG A 424 -3.27 -8.61 21.34
C ARG A 424 -3.24 -7.33 22.16
N ARG A 425 -2.30 -6.42 21.91
CA ARG A 425 -2.19 -5.13 22.62
C ARG A 425 -3.47 -4.31 22.61
N ARG A 426 -4.28 -4.42 21.55
CA ARG A 426 -5.59 -3.75 21.45
C ARG A 426 -6.56 -4.25 22.51
N ASN A 427 -6.49 -5.53 22.85
CA ASN A 427 -7.35 -6.17 23.85
C ASN A 427 -6.76 -6.14 25.27
N LEU A 428 -5.49 -5.77 25.46
CA LEU A 428 -4.82 -5.84 26.79
C LEU A 428 -5.54 -5.03 27.87
N LYS A 429 -6.15 -3.90 27.51
CA LYS A 429 -6.92 -3.09 28.47
C LYS A 429 -8.21 -3.79 28.94
N CYS A 430 -8.60 -4.86 28.27
CA CYS A 430 -9.86 -5.58 28.43
C CYS A 430 -9.65 -7.05 28.87
N MET A 431 -8.40 -7.50 28.94
CA MET A 431 -7.99 -8.80 29.45
C MET A 431 -7.72 -8.70 30.94
#